data_AF-A0AAU9WMV4-F1
#
_entry.id   AF-A0AAU9WMV4-F1
#
_cell.length_a   1.000
_cell.length_b   1.000
_cell.length_c   1.000
_cell.angle_alpha   90.00
_cell.angle_beta   90.00
_cell.angle_gamma   90.00
#
_symmetry.space_group_name_H-M   'P 1'
#
loop_
_entity.id
_entity.type
_entity.pdbx_description
1 polymer ?
#
loop_
_entity_poly.entity_id
_entity_poly.type
_entity_poly.pdbx_seq_one_letter_code
_entity_poly.pdbx_strand_id
1 'polypeptide(L)'
;MVDRAYRLSSNWSFFSEECDRLRGVFHNLKYPKPLVETTIKRFVERRISSADPCPSPDVPSEIVRLVLPFKDQSSANHVKQQLNSLSSKLSVTVQPVFVSPKLDQQLKQHEIKPPIVNQQCIVYEFKCNLCDAGYVGYTRGHLHERVEGHTRKSSSIYKHYHLQHNSEMPERLIEQFNVIAKCNGKFDCLVNEMLYIRMRKPTLNVQTDSIRAKVFV
;
A
#
# COMPACT_ATOMS: atom_id res chain seq x y z
N MET A 1 0.03 6.07 -22.58
CA MET A 1 -0.42 7.34 -21.96
C MET A 1 -0.61 8.42 -23.01
N VAL A 2 0.42 8.76 -23.81
CA VAL A 2 0.30 9.77 -24.89
C VAL A 2 -0.80 9.42 -25.91
N ASP A 3 -0.90 8.17 -26.37
CA ASP A 3 -2.00 7.74 -27.28
C ASP A 3 -3.39 7.92 -26.67
N ARG A 4 -3.53 7.63 -25.37
CA ARG A 4 -4.78 7.83 -24.63
C ARG A 4 -5.10 9.32 -24.48
N ALA A 5 -4.11 10.16 -24.18
CA ALA A 5 -4.28 11.61 -24.14
C ALA A 5 -4.83 12.11 -25.47
N TYR A 6 -4.20 11.72 -26.59
CA TYR A 6 -4.65 12.09 -27.93
C TYR A 6 -6.11 11.69 -28.22
N ARG A 7 -6.49 10.44 -27.92
CA ARG A 7 -7.86 9.95 -28.14
C ARG A 7 -8.92 10.65 -27.30
N LEU A 8 -8.54 11.16 -26.12
CA LEU A 8 -9.46 11.82 -25.20
C LEU A 8 -9.52 13.34 -25.41
N SER A 9 -8.56 13.91 -26.13
CA SER A 9 -8.50 15.33 -26.45
C SER A 9 -9.41 15.64 -27.65
N SER A 10 -10.28 16.64 -27.47
CA SER A 10 -11.18 17.11 -28.53
C SER A 10 -10.48 17.97 -29.59
N ASN A 11 -9.26 18.44 -29.33
CA ASN A 11 -8.45 19.16 -30.31
C ASN A 11 -6.97 19.12 -29.92
N TRP A 12 -6.11 19.60 -30.83
CA TRP A 12 -4.66 19.67 -30.63
C TRP A 12 -4.24 20.56 -29.44
N SER A 13 -5.03 21.59 -29.10
CA SER A 13 -4.74 22.46 -27.95
C SER A 13 -4.87 21.69 -26.64
N PHE A 14 -6.01 21.00 -26.43
CA PHE A 14 -6.22 20.16 -25.24
C PHE A 14 -5.25 18.99 -25.18
N PHE A 15 -4.84 18.44 -26.32
CA PHE A 15 -3.80 17.42 -26.36
C PHE A 15 -2.45 17.97 -25.91
N SER A 16 -2.08 19.17 -26.35
CA SER A 16 -0.83 19.82 -25.92
C SER A 16 -0.80 20.05 -24.41
N GLU A 17 -1.90 20.55 -23.84
CA GLU A 17 -2.03 20.76 -22.40
C GLU A 17 -1.89 19.45 -21.61
N GLU A 18 -2.54 18.38 -22.07
CA GLU A 18 -2.41 17.06 -21.43
C GLU A 18 -0.98 16.51 -21.58
N CYS A 19 -0.29 16.77 -22.69
CA CYS A 19 1.13 16.46 -22.84
C CYS A 19 2.00 17.20 -21.80
N ASP A 20 1.73 18.47 -21.53
CA ASP A 20 2.43 19.24 -20.48
C ASP A 20 2.18 18.67 -19.09
N ARG A 21 0.93 18.28 -18.81
CA ARG A 21 0.58 17.59 -17.56
C ARG A 21 1.35 16.27 -17.41
N LEU A 22 1.45 15.48 -18.49
CA LEU A 22 2.22 14.24 -18.51
C LEU A 22 3.71 14.49 -18.25
N ARG A 23 4.30 15.54 -18.84
CA ARG A 23 5.70 15.94 -18.56
C ARG A 23 5.92 16.18 -17.06
N GLY A 24 5.01 16.94 -16.42
CA GLY A 24 5.07 17.22 -14.99
C GLY A 24 4.98 15.96 -14.12
N VAL A 25 4.05 15.05 -14.45
CA VAL A 25 3.89 13.77 -13.72
C VAL A 25 5.16 12.92 -13.81
N PHE A 26 5.71 12.75 -15.01
CA PHE A 26 6.91 11.92 -15.20
C PHE A 26 8.17 12.54 -14.59
N HIS A 27 8.29 13.87 -14.60
CA HIS A 27 9.35 14.58 -13.89
C HIS A 27 9.31 14.31 -12.38
N ASN A 28 8.11 14.39 -11.77
CA ASN A 28 7.94 14.15 -10.33
C ASN A 28 8.26 12.71 -9.94
N LEU A 29 7.97 11.77 -10.84
CA LEU A 29 8.31 10.36 -10.69
C LEU A 29 9.77 10.03 -11.05
N LYS A 30 10.62 11.04 -11.30
CA LYS A 30 12.06 10.90 -11.60
C LYS A 30 12.37 10.10 -12.87
N TYR A 31 11.46 10.11 -13.85
CA TYR A 31 11.75 9.51 -15.16
C TYR A 31 12.69 10.39 -15.98
N PRO A 32 13.57 9.81 -16.82
CA PRO A 32 14.47 10.57 -17.67
C PRO A 32 13.71 11.50 -18.64
N LYS A 33 13.94 12.81 -18.53
CA LYS A 33 13.33 13.82 -19.41
C LYS A 33 13.51 13.53 -20.91
N PRO A 34 14.70 13.09 -21.40
CA PRO A 34 14.88 12.81 -22.82
C PRO A 34 13.96 11.70 -23.35
N LEU A 35 13.68 10.69 -22.51
CA LEU A 35 12.80 9.57 -22.87
C LEU A 35 11.36 10.03 -23.07
N VAL A 36 10.88 10.88 -22.17
CA VAL A 36 9.51 11.42 -22.21
C VAL A 36 9.35 12.32 -23.44
N GLU A 37 10.27 13.27 -23.65
CA GLU A 37 10.22 14.18 -24.80
C GLU A 37 10.31 13.43 -26.13
N THR A 38 11.22 12.46 -26.26
CA THR A 38 11.36 11.66 -27.48
C THR A 38 10.09 10.86 -27.76
N THR A 39 9.43 10.36 -26.72
CA THR A 39 8.18 9.59 -26.86
C THR A 39 7.04 10.47 -27.34
N ILE A 40 6.88 11.67 -26.78
CA ILE A 40 5.86 12.65 -27.21
C ILE A 40 6.15 13.12 -28.64
N LYS A 41 7.39 13.54 -28.92
CA LYS A 41 7.83 14.02 -30.24
C LYS A 41 7.55 12.99 -31.34
N ARG A 42 7.99 11.74 -31.15
CA ARG A 42 7.75 10.64 -32.10
C ARG A 42 6.26 10.36 -32.31
N PHE A 43 5.44 10.54 -31.28
CA PHE A 43 3.99 10.36 -31.41
C PHE A 43 3.36 11.47 -32.26
N VAL A 44 3.72 12.73 -32.00
CA VAL A 44 3.23 13.90 -32.74
C VAL A 44 3.64 13.82 -34.22
N GLU A 45 4.92 13.53 -34.50
CA GLU A 45 5.44 13.41 -35.86
C GLU A 45 4.71 12.32 -36.66
N ARG A 46 4.39 11.18 -36.03
CA ARG A 46 3.61 10.11 -36.67
C ARG A 46 2.19 10.55 -37.03
N ARG A 47 1.53 11.34 -36.17
CA ARG A 47 0.14 11.79 -36.36
C ARG A 47 0.01 12.93 -37.36
N ILE A 48 0.99 13.84 -37.40
CA ILE A 48 1.04 14.90 -38.42
C ILE A 48 1.32 14.29 -39.80
N SER A 49 2.20 13.29 -39.88
CA SER A 49 2.54 12.63 -41.13
C SER A 49 1.42 11.76 -41.70
N SER A 50 0.49 11.27 -40.87
CA SER A 50 -0.64 10.45 -41.31
C SER A 50 -1.86 11.25 -41.79
N ALA A 51 -1.82 12.58 -41.73
CA ALA A 51 -2.96 13.47 -42.04
C ALA A 51 -4.27 13.09 -41.31
N ASP A 52 -4.18 12.37 -40.19
CA ASP A 52 -5.35 12.00 -39.39
C ASP A 52 -5.91 13.27 -38.73
N PRO A 53 -7.16 13.68 -39.04
CA PRO A 53 -7.79 14.76 -38.31
C PRO A 53 -7.91 14.37 -36.83
N CYS A 54 -7.62 15.32 -35.93
CA CYS A 54 -8.05 15.18 -34.54
C CYS A 54 -9.59 15.05 -34.53
N PRO A 55 -10.21 14.22 -33.68
CA PRO A 55 -11.67 14.14 -33.61
C PRO A 55 -12.24 15.54 -33.39
N SER A 56 -12.85 16.11 -34.43
CA SER A 56 -13.52 17.39 -34.33
C SER A 56 -14.74 17.22 -33.43
N PRO A 57 -14.96 18.09 -32.43
CA PRO A 57 -16.25 18.14 -31.80
C PRO A 57 -17.27 18.55 -32.87
N ASP A 58 -18.30 17.75 -33.07
CA ASP A 58 -19.59 18.30 -33.50
C ASP A 58 -19.90 19.48 -32.57
N VAL A 59 -20.28 20.61 -33.17
CA VAL A 59 -20.56 21.89 -32.51
C VAL A 59 -21.17 21.63 -31.12
N PRO A 60 -20.52 22.04 -30.02
CA PRO A 60 -21.02 21.68 -28.71
C PRO A 60 -22.28 22.49 -28.43
N SER A 61 -23.44 21.83 -28.49
CA SER A 61 -24.46 22.08 -27.47
C SER A 61 -23.74 22.06 -26.13
N GLU A 62 -23.86 23.10 -25.31
CA GLU A 62 -23.14 23.22 -24.04
C GLU A 62 -23.31 21.92 -23.23
N ILE A 63 -22.29 21.05 -23.21
CA ILE A 63 -22.38 19.75 -22.53
C ILE A 63 -21.91 19.93 -21.09
N VAL A 64 -22.85 19.90 -20.16
CA VAL A 64 -22.55 19.95 -18.72
C VAL A 64 -22.33 18.54 -18.22
N ARG A 65 -21.09 18.21 -17.83
CA ARG A 65 -20.74 16.91 -17.26
C ARG A 65 -20.84 16.92 -15.74
N LEU A 66 -21.65 16.02 -15.17
CA LEU A 66 -21.80 15.85 -13.73
C LEU A 66 -21.09 14.58 -13.27
N VAL A 67 -20.05 14.72 -12.44
CA VAL A 67 -19.36 13.59 -11.84
C VAL A 67 -20.09 13.14 -10.59
N LEU A 68 -20.62 11.91 -10.59
CA LEU A 68 -21.45 11.38 -9.53
C LEU A 68 -20.88 10.05 -9.00
N PRO A 69 -21.04 9.75 -7.70
CA PRO A 69 -20.64 8.46 -7.16
C PRO A 69 -21.50 7.34 -7.74
N PHE A 70 -20.87 6.28 -8.22
CA PHE A 70 -21.56 5.05 -8.60
C PHE A 70 -21.92 4.26 -7.34
N LYS A 71 -23.21 3.98 -7.14
CA LYS A 71 -23.71 3.09 -6.08
C LYS A 71 -24.06 1.72 -6.66
N ASP A 72 -25.03 1.71 -7.57
CA ASP A 72 -25.54 0.51 -8.23
C ASP A 72 -26.21 0.91 -9.55
N GLN A 73 -26.48 -0.08 -10.41
CA GLN A 73 -27.04 0.16 -11.74
C GLN A 73 -28.46 0.75 -11.71
N SER A 74 -29.29 0.37 -10.72
CA SER A 74 -30.66 0.86 -10.59
C SER A 74 -30.66 2.36 -10.26
N SER A 75 -29.87 2.75 -9.26
CA SER A 75 -29.66 4.15 -8.88
C SER A 75 -29.08 4.98 -10.02
N ALA A 76 -28.09 4.45 -10.75
CA ALA A 76 -27.50 5.14 -11.90
C ALA A 76 -28.51 5.35 -13.03
N ASN A 77 -29.35 4.36 -13.32
CA ASN A 77 -30.41 4.47 -14.33
C ASN A 77 -31.46 5.52 -13.93
N HIS A 78 -31.86 5.53 -12.65
CA HIS A 78 -32.80 6.53 -12.14
C HIS A 78 -32.25 7.95 -12.28
N VAL A 79 -31.00 8.18 -11.89
CA VAL A 79 -30.33 9.49 -12.04
C VAL A 79 -30.20 9.88 -13.51
N LYS A 80 -29.84 8.95 -14.40
CA LYS A 80 -29.80 9.23 -15.85
C LYS A 80 -31.16 9.69 -16.38
N GLN A 81 -32.25 9.04 -15.98
CA GLN A 81 -33.60 9.44 -16.39
C GLN A 81 -33.94 10.86 -15.90
N GLN A 82 -33.64 11.18 -14.63
CA GLN A 82 -33.86 12.52 -14.08
C GLN A 82 -33.05 13.59 -14.81
N LEU A 83 -31.77 13.33 -15.08
CA LEU A 83 -30.90 14.27 -15.79
C LEU A 83 -31.30 14.44 -17.25
N ASN A 84 -31.81 13.41 -17.92
CA ASN A 84 -32.37 13.54 -19.26
C ASN A 84 -33.62 14.44 -19.28
N SER A 85 -34.50 14.29 -18.28
CA SER A 85 -35.68 15.17 -18.11
C SER A 85 -35.28 16.62 -17.79
N LEU A 86 -34.19 16.82 -17.05
CA LEU A 86 -33.63 18.14 -16.78
C LEU A 86 -33.00 18.74 -18.04
N SER A 87 -32.24 17.94 -18.79
CA SER A 87 -31.58 18.33 -20.03
C SER A 87 -32.56 18.84 -21.08
N SER A 88 -33.72 18.18 -21.23
CA SER A 88 -34.77 18.64 -22.14
C SER A 88 -35.41 19.97 -21.73
N LYS A 89 -35.55 20.23 -20.42
CA LYS A 89 -36.11 21.49 -19.89
C LYS A 89 -35.16 22.68 -20.01
N LEU A 90 -33.87 22.44 -19.89
CA LEU A 90 -32.85 23.50 -19.92
C LEU A 90 -32.25 23.72 -21.31
N SER A 91 -32.58 22.87 -22.29
CA SER A 91 -31.96 22.89 -23.62
C SER A 91 -30.42 22.78 -23.58
N VAL A 92 -29.89 22.14 -22.54
CA VAL A 92 -28.46 21.91 -22.28
C VAL A 92 -28.24 20.42 -22.14
N THR A 93 -27.20 19.85 -22.76
CA THR A 93 -26.93 18.41 -22.67
C THR A 93 -26.24 18.09 -21.34
N VAL A 94 -26.98 17.48 -20.40
CA VAL A 94 -26.41 17.07 -19.11
C VAL A 94 -25.95 15.61 -19.18
N GLN A 95 -24.65 15.37 -19.04
CA GLN A 95 -24.07 14.02 -19.13
C GLN A 95 -23.55 13.57 -17.76
N PRO A 96 -24.20 12.59 -17.10
CA PRO A 96 -23.65 12.01 -15.87
C PRO A 96 -22.45 11.11 -16.17
N VAL A 97 -21.39 11.30 -15.39
CA VAL A 97 -20.20 10.45 -15.35
C VAL A 97 -20.15 9.80 -13.98
N PHE A 98 -20.40 8.49 -13.93
CA PHE A 98 -20.37 7.75 -12.68
C PHE A 98 -18.95 7.29 -12.36
N VAL A 99 -18.48 7.61 -11.16
CA VAL A 99 -17.18 7.20 -10.65
C VAL A 99 -17.36 6.37 -9.39
N SER A 100 -16.70 5.22 -9.31
CA SER A 100 -16.64 4.48 -8.05
C SER A 100 -15.77 5.27 -7.07
N PRO A 101 -16.28 5.62 -5.87
CA PRO A 101 -15.44 6.21 -4.84
C PRO A 101 -14.28 5.27 -4.54
N LYS A 102 -13.09 5.82 -4.26
CA LYS A 102 -12.01 4.98 -3.74
C LYS A 102 -12.42 4.47 -2.36
N LEU A 103 -12.09 3.22 -2.03
CA LEU A 103 -12.34 2.61 -0.71
C LEU A 103 -11.91 3.52 0.44
N ASP A 104 -10.78 4.21 0.30
CA ASP A 104 -10.23 5.19 1.25
C ASP A 104 -11.19 6.36 1.56
N GLN A 105 -12.02 6.78 0.60
CA GLN A 105 -13.00 7.85 0.80
C GLN A 105 -14.25 7.38 1.55
N GLN A 106 -14.58 6.08 1.47
CA GLN A 106 -15.72 5.47 2.17
C GLN A 106 -15.32 4.99 3.57
N LEU A 107 -14.10 4.50 3.72
CA LEU A 107 -13.52 4.05 4.97
C LEU A 107 -12.74 5.20 5.62
N LYS A 108 -13.44 6.27 6.03
CA LYS A 108 -12.85 7.37 6.81
C LYS A 108 -12.38 6.93 8.21
N GLN A 109 -12.68 5.71 8.62
CA GLN A 109 -12.10 5.12 9.81
C GLN A 109 -10.66 4.71 9.49
N HIS A 110 -9.75 5.67 9.59
CA HIS A 110 -8.42 5.34 10.06
C HIS A 110 -8.61 4.86 11.49
N GLU A 111 -8.79 3.55 11.69
CA GLU A 111 -8.52 2.98 13.01
C GLU A 111 -7.16 3.53 13.43
N ILE A 112 -7.10 4.19 14.59
CA ILE A 112 -5.83 4.51 15.22
C ILE A 112 -5.24 3.16 15.56
N LYS A 113 -4.50 2.58 14.60
CA LYS A 113 -3.83 1.30 14.79
C LYS A 113 -2.94 1.49 16.00
N PRO A 114 -3.13 0.72 17.08
CA PRO A 114 -2.26 0.83 18.23
C PRO A 114 -0.81 0.76 17.75
N PRO A 115 0.13 1.52 18.32
CA PRO A 115 1.53 1.50 17.88
C PRO A 115 2.10 0.08 17.77
N ILE A 116 1.61 -0.85 18.60
CA ILE A 116 1.95 -2.27 18.63
C ILE A 116 1.52 -3.03 17.37
N VAL A 117 0.42 -2.62 16.72
CA VAL A 117 -0.10 -3.25 15.49
C VAL A 117 0.76 -2.86 14.29
N ASN A 118 1.54 -1.78 14.31
CA ASN A 118 2.41 -1.39 13.19
C ASN A 118 3.89 -1.79 13.37
N GLN A 119 4.20 -2.62 14.36
CA GLN A 119 5.56 -3.09 14.60
C GLN A 119 5.88 -4.33 13.76
N GLN A 120 6.40 -4.08 12.55
CA GLN A 120 6.97 -5.07 11.62
C GLN A 120 8.49 -4.91 11.48
N CYS A 121 9.21 -5.92 10.97
CA CYS A 121 10.67 -5.88 10.80
C CYS A 121 11.39 -5.42 12.08
N ILE A 122 11.22 -6.16 13.16
CA ILE A 122 11.75 -5.84 14.48
C ILE A 122 12.45 -7.04 15.10
N VAL A 123 13.35 -6.76 16.02
CA VAL A 123 13.82 -7.73 17.02
C VAL A 123 13.12 -7.43 18.34
N TYR A 124 12.63 -8.48 18.98
CA TYR A 124 11.95 -8.42 20.26
C TYR A 124 12.65 -9.32 21.28
N GLU A 125 12.43 -8.99 22.55
CA GLU A 125 12.80 -9.79 23.70
C GLU A 125 11.53 -10.18 24.45
N PHE A 126 11.39 -11.47 24.73
CA PHE A 126 10.43 -11.99 25.70
C PHE A 126 11.14 -12.20 27.04
N LYS A 127 10.49 -11.82 28.13
CA LYS A 127 10.90 -12.14 29.50
C LYS A 127 9.78 -12.88 30.21
N CYS A 128 10.10 -14.00 30.83
CA CYS A 128 9.14 -14.71 31.67
C CYS A 128 8.79 -13.84 32.87
N ASN A 129 7.50 -13.78 33.22
CA ASN A 129 7.02 -13.08 34.40
C ASN A 129 7.13 -13.91 35.69
N LEU A 130 7.54 -15.17 35.59
CA LEU A 130 7.63 -16.12 36.71
C LEU A 130 9.07 -16.52 37.05
N CYS A 131 10.05 -16.24 36.19
CA CYS A 131 11.48 -16.46 36.45
C CYS A 131 12.37 -15.64 35.50
N ASP A 132 13.69 -15.76 35.64
CA ASP A 132 14.69 -15.03 34.83
C ASP A 132 14.87 -15.58 33.40
N ALA A 133 13.99 -16.47 32.94
CA ALA A 133 14.08 -17.00 31.59
C ALA A 133 13.70 -15.95 30.54
N GLY A 134 14.47 -15.90 29.46
CA GLY A 134 14.27 -14.96 28.37
C GLY A 134 14.39 -15.61 27.00
N TYR A 135 13.84 -14.95 25.99
CA TYR A 135 13.96 -15.33 24.58
C TYR A 135 14.16 -14.08 23.73
N VAL A 136 15.03 -14.14 22.74
CA VAL A 136 15.19 -13.10 21.71
C VAL A 136 14.79 -13.68 20.37
N GLY A 137 13.97 -12.94 19.64
CA GLY A 137 13.48 -13.34 18.32
C GLY A 137 13.32 -12.13 17.40
N TYR A 138 13.28 -12.36 16.08
CA TYR A 138 12.81 -11.35 15.12
C TYR A 138 11.50 -11.72 14.46
N THR A 139 10.82 -10.70 13.92
CA THR A 139 9.71 -10.88 12.99
C THR A 139 9.76 -9.87 11.85
N ARG A 140 9.42 -10.33 10.64
CA ARG A 140 9.13 -9.44 9.50
C ARG A 140 7.67 -8.99 9.48
N GLY A 141 6.78 -9.87 9.94
CA GLY A 141 5.35 -9.59 10.10
C GLY A 141 5.08 -8.80 11.37
N HIS A 142 3.82 -8.71 11.76
CA HIS A 142 3.45 -7.95 12.96
C HIS A 142 3.86 -8.68 14.23
N LEU A 143 4.24 -7.93 15.28
CA LEU A 143 4.61 -8.51 16.58
C LEU A 143 3.49 -9.36 17.17
N HIS A 144 2.24 -8.89 17.14
CA HIS A 144 1.11 -9.62 17.75
C HIS A 144 0.89 -11.00 17.11
N GLU A 145 0.95 -11.11 15.78
CA GLU A 145 0.87 -12.40 15.07
C GLU A 145 2.02 -13.34 15.49
N ARG A 146 3.21 -12.77 15.70
CA ARG A 146 4.37 -13.53 16.15
C ARG A 146 4.19 -14.04 17.58
N VAL A 147 3.65 -13.21 18.48
CA VAL A 147 3.32 -13.59 19.87
C VAL A 147 2.25 -14.68 19.91
N GLU A 148 1.21 -14.57 19.08
CA GLU A 148 0.21 -15.64 18.96
C GLU A 148 0.85 -16.96 18.51
N GLY A 149 1.82 -16.90 17.58
CA GLY A 149 2.62 -18.06 17.19
C GLY A 149 3.35 -18.75 18.35
N HIS A 150 3.71 -17.99 19.41
CA HIS A 150 4.36 -18.54 20.60
C HIS A 150 3.41 -19.27 21.56
N THR A 151 2.09 -19.17 21.39
CA THR A 151 1.08 -19.93 22.15
C THR A 151 0.98 -21.40 21.72
N ARG A 152 1.61 -21.77 20.60
CA ARG A 152 1.59 -23.14 20.07
C ARG A 152 2.50 -24.06 20.88
N LYS A 153 2.07 -25.31 21.07
CA LYS A 153 2.79 -26.36 21.84
C LYS A 153 4.24 -26.62 21.38
N SER A 154 4.56 -26.30 20.12
CA SER A 154 5.91 -26.46 19.57
C SER A 154 6.90 -25.36 19.99
N SER A 155 6.41 -24.20 20.43
CA SER A 155 7.19 -23.02 20.84
C SER A 155 8.03 -23.29 22.09
N SER A 156 9.26 -22.77 22.13
CA SER A 156 10.11 -22.82 23.34
C SER A 156 9.49 -22.07 24.52
N ILE A 157 8.83 -20.93 24.26
CA ILE A 157 8.13 -20.14 25.28
C ILE A 157 6.96 -20.93 25.87
N TYR A 158 6.14 -21.56 25.03
CA TYR A 158 5.03 -22.40 25.51
C TYR A 158 5.54 -23.55 26.38
N LYS A 159 6.53 -24.29 25.87
CA LYS A 159 7.12 -25.42 26.58
C LYS A 159 7.72 -24.99 27.92
N HIS A 160 8.34 -23.81 27.98
CA HIS A 160 8.91 -23.27 29.21
C HIS A 160 7.85 -23.11 30.31
N TYR A 161 6.72 -22.44 30.02
CA TYR A 161 5.67 -22.28 31.03
C TYR A 161 5.10 -23.61 31.51
N HIS A 162 4.85 -24.53 30.58
CA HIS A 162 4.26 -25.80 30.95
C HIS A 162 5.22 -26.69 31.74
N LEU A 163 6.49 -26.76 31.34
CA LEU A 163 7.48 -27.67 31.94
C LEU A 163 8.15 -27.10 33.19
N GLN A 164 8.33 -25.79 33.30
CA GLN A 164 9.06 -25.16 34.41
C GLN A 164 8.13 -24.55 35.46
N HIS A 165 6.96 -24.06 35.04
CA HIS A 165 6.01 -23.39 35.94
C HIS A 165 4.74 -24.19 36.20
N ASN A 166 4.53 -25.31 35.47
CA ASN A 166 3.29 -26.09 35.48
C ASN A 166 2.04 -25.19 35.34
N SER A 167 2.17 -24.14 34.52
CA SER A 167 1.20 -23.05 34.37
C SER A 167 0.74 -22.93 32.92
N GLU A 168 -0.46 -22.40 32.74
CA GLU A 168 -0.98 -22.03 31.42
C GLU A 168 -0.30 -20.75 30.90
N MET A 169 -0.50 -20.45 29.62
CA MET A 169 -0.01 -19.20 29.04
C MET A 169 -0.75 -18.01 29.66
N PRO A 170 -0.06 -16.90 29.97
CA PRO A 170 -0.71 -15.66 30.38
C PRO A 170 -1.73 -15.19 29.33
N GLU A 171 -2.92 -14.74 29.78
CA GLU A 171 -3.96 -14.19 28.91
C GLU A 171 -3.45 -12.98 28.09
N ARG A 172 -2.61 -12.15 28.72
CA ARG A 172 -1.96 -10.99 28.09
C ARG A 172 -0.47 -11.20 27.82
N LEU A 173 -0.14 -12.33 27.19
CA LEU A 173 1.26 -12.71 26.86
C LEU A 173 2.07 -11.59 26.16
N ILE A 174 1.42 -10.72 25.39
CA ILE A 174 2.07 -9.60 24.70
C ILE A 174 2.78 -8.62 25.66
N GLU A 175 2.32 -8.50 26.91
CA GLU A 175 2.92 -7.61 27.92
C GLU A 175 4.33 -8.08 28.34
N GLN A 176 4.68 -9.33 28.04
CA GLN A 176 6.00 -9.91 28.32
C GLN A 176 6.98 -9.73 27.16
N PHE A 177 6.55 -9.12 26.05
CA PHE A 177 7.36 -8.86 24.86
C PHE A 177 7.73 -7.37 24.76
N ASN A 178 9.02 -7.11 24.59
CA ASN A 178 9.57 -5.77 24.39
C ASN A 178 10.25 -5.68 23.03
N VAL A 179 9.97 -4.62 22.27
CA VAL A 179 10.73 -4.34 21.04
C VAL A 179 12.07 -3.74 21.43
N ILE A 180 13.16 -4.38 21.00
CA ILE A 180 14.52 -3.97 21.32
C ILE A 180 15.24 -3.33 20.12
N ALA A 181 14.80 -3.60 18.90
CA ALA A 181 15.30 -2.93 17.70
C ALA A 181 14.28 -2.91 16.57
N LYS A 182 14.30 -1.83 15.79
CA LYS A 182 13.64 -1.72 14.49
C LYS A 182 14.66 -1.96 13.39
N CYS A 183 14.26 -2.71 12.38
CA CYS A 183 15.13 -3.11 11.28
C CYS A 183 14.58 -2.63 9.93
N ASN A 184 15.49 -2.44 8.98
CA ASN A 184 15.18 -2.01 7.63
C ASN A 184 14.84 -3.17 6.68
N GLY A 185 15.07 -4.42 7.11
CA GLY A 185 14.79 -5.61 6.32
C GLY A 185 15.23 -6.90 7.00
N LYS A 186 15.09 -8.03 6.29
CA LYS A 186 15.37 -9.37 6.84
C LYS A 186 16.82 -9.53 7.30
N PHE A 187 17.78 -9.08 6.49
CA PHE A 187 19.20 -9.20 6.80
C PHE A 187 19.55 -8.43 8.08
N ASP A 188 19.07 -7.20 8.18
CA ASP A 188 19.23 -6.35 9.36
C ASP A 188 18.58 -6.97 10.61
N CYS A 189 17.38 -7.56 10.49
CA CYS A 189 16.77 -8.32 11.57
C CYS A 189 17.64 -9.48 12.05
N LEU A 190 18.19 -10.28 11.12
CA LEU A 190 18.99 -11.45 11.47
C LEU A 190 20.32 -11.07 12.15
N VAL A 191 20.97 -10.01 11.67
CA VAL A 191 22.21 -9.50 12.29
C VAL A 191 21.90 -8.98 13.70
N ASN A 192 20.87 -8.15 13.86
CA ASN A 192 20.48 -7.63 15.17
C ASN A 192 20.06 -8.76 16.12
N GLU A 193 19.24 -9.71 15.69
CA GLU A 193 18.82 -10.85 16.50
C GLU A 193 20.03 -11.63 17.02
N MET A 194 20.98 -11.96 16.13
CA MET A 194 22.23 -12.62 16.51
C MET A 194 23.02 -11.81 17.54
N LEU A 195 23.19 -10.50 17.33
CA LEU A 195 23.91 -9.63 18.27
C LEU A 195 23.23 -9.60 19.64
N TYR A 196 21.90 -9.49 19.69
CA TYR A 196 21.14 -9.49 20.95
C TYR A 196 21.15 -10.85 21.65
N ILE A 197 21.09 -11.97 20.93
CA ILE A 197 21.26 -13.30 21.52
C ILE A 197 22.64 -13.43 22.16
N ARG A 198 23.71 -13.02 21.46
CA ARG A 198 25.09 -13.08 21.99
C ARG A 198 25.30 -12.17 23.19
N MET A 199 24.72 -10.97 23.16
CA MET A 199 24.87 -9.97 24.22
C MET A 199 24.06 -10.33 25.46
N ARG A 200 22.81 -10.79 25.29
CA ARG A 200 21.88 -11.04 26.41
C ARG A 200 21.88 -12.47 26.91
N LYS A 201 22.36 -13.42 26.10
CA LYS A 201 22.39 -14.87 26.40
C LYS A 201 21.07 -15.40 26.98
N PRO A 202 19.92 -15.16 26.30
CA PRO A 202 18.62 -15.61 26.75
C PRO A 202 18.57 -17.15 26.88
N THR A 203 18.04 -17.65 27.99
CA THR A 203 18.05 -19.09 28.32
C THR A 203 17.17 -19.95 27.43
N LEU A 204 16.15 -19.38 26.78
CA LEU A 204 15.21 -20.11 25.93
C LEU A 204 15.62 -20.17 24.46
N ASN A 205 16.68 -19.47 24.06
CA ASN A 205 17.25 -19.59 22.72
C ASN A 205 18.15 -20.83 22.67
N VAL A 206 17.74 -21.83 21.87
CA VAL A 206 18.53 -23.06 21.65
C VAL A 206 19.72 -22.79 20.72
N GLN A 207 19.57 -21.83 19.80
CA GLN A 207 20.61 -21.43 18.86
C GLN A 207 21.30 -20.18 19.37
N THR A 208 22.63 -20.17 19.35
CA THR A 208 23.44 -19.00 19.68
C THR A 208 23.44 -17.96 18.55
N ASP A 209 23.19 -18.40 17.31
CA ASP A 209 23.24 -17.56 16.12
C ASP A 209 22.06 -17.82 15.18
N SER A 210 21.47 -16.75 14.64
CA SER A 210 20.36 -16.80 13.66
C SER A 210 20.81 -17.04 12.21
N ILE A 211 22.11 -16.84 11.94
CA ILE A 211 22.76 -17.14 10.66
C ILE A 211 23.99 -17.99 11.00
N ARG A 212 24.20 -19.10 10.27
CA ARG A 212 25.52 -19.76 10.25
C ARG A 212 26.51 -18.82 9.56
N ALA A 213 27.10 -17.88 10.30
CA ALA A 213 28.20 -17.10 9.80
C ALA A 213 29.41 -18.04 9.70
N LYS A 214 29.70 -18.53 8.49
CA LYS A 214 31.05 -18.99 8.17
C LYS A 214 31.92 -17.74 8.10
N VAL A 215 32.40 -17.30 9.25
CA VAL A 215 33.52 -16.38 9.31
C VAL A 215 34.71 -17.16 8.72
N PHE A 216 35.42 -16.55 7.78
CA PHE A 216 36.52 -17.11 6.97
C PHE A 216 36.08 -17.85 5.68
N VAL A 217 36.26 -17.14 4.55
CA VAL A 217 36.68 -17.71 3.25
C VAL A 217 38.14 -17.28 3.07
#